data_AF-A0AA38FIP2-F1
#
_entry.id   AF-A0AA38FIP2-F1
#
_cell.length_a   1.000
_cell.length_b   1.000
_cell.length_c   1.000
_cell.angle_alpha   90.00
_cell.angle_beta   90.00
_cell.angle_gamma   90.00
#
_symmetry.space_group_name_H-M   'P 1'
#
loop_
_entity.id
_entity.type
_entity.pdbx_description
1 polymer ?
#
loop_
_entity_poly.entity_id
_entity_poly.type
_entity_poly.pdbx_seq_one_letter_code
_entity_poly.pdbx_strand_id
1 'polypeptide(L)'
;MADMPNVSGQSLVSQNPKSDVMGGKEVAAMGNPKPKRNKFVIACAVLASTNSVLLGYDIGVMSGAVLFIRKDLDLNDTQVQILIGSLNLICLLGAALAGKTSDLVGRRWTMALAALIFFIGAVVMSLAPSYAWLMVGRLIAGMGVGYALVIAPVYTTEVAPASTRGTLTCFPEIFINAGILFGYVANYAFQGLPTHLSWRVMLGMGIIPPFFIGVFVLFMPESPRWLVMKNREEDAMKVLLRTSDSEAEATQRLAQIKDGIEYARKNLKKDGGQNFDPLKDDGEGTWAELITKTTPTIRRMLVVGLGIQFFQQASGIDAIVYYSPVTFKKAGIKSQNAVLGATMAMGFVKTGFIVLAGVFHRQSRAETAVAHQHDRVDTLACVFGSVFNS
;
A
#
# COMPACT_ATOMS: atom_id res chain seq x y z
N MET A 1 41.20 61.01 -59.45
CA MET A 1 42.30 60.08 -59.77
C MET A 1 42.29 59.02 -58.67
N ALA A 2 41.44 57.99 -58.86
CA ALA A 2 41.82 56.61 -59.31
C ALA A 2 42.41 55.83 -58.11
N ASP A 3 41.92 54.67 -57.63
CA ASP A 3 40.99 53.64 -58.11
C ASP A 3 40.43 52.83 -56.91
N MET A 4 39.27 52.18 -57.06
CA MET A 4 38.78 51.00 -56.29
C MET A 4 39.23 49.70 -57.02
N PRO A 5 39.14 48.42 -56.50
CA PRO A 5 38.13 47.86 -55.56
C PRO A 5 38.52 46.66 -54.63
N ASN A 6 37.52 46.22 -53.82
CA ASN A 6 37.09 44.83 -53.50
C ASN A 6 37.57 44.03 -52.23
N VAL A 7 36.67 43.97 -51.24
CA VAL A 7 35.96 42.78 -50.64
C VAL A 7 36.71 41.60 -49.94
N SER A 8 36.26 41.36 -48.70
CA SER A 8 36.08 40.08 -47.94
C SER A 8 37.25 39.31 -47.33
N GLY A 9 37.01 38.72 -46.15
CA GLY A 9 37.70 37.52 -45.69
C GLY A 9 38.05 37.51 -44.20
N GLN A 10 37.24 36.84 -43.40
CA GLN A 10 37.47 36.55 -41.98
C GLN A 10 38.82 35.84 -41.76
N SER A 11 39.57 36.29 -40.76
CA SER A 11 40.81 35.65 -40.30
C SER A 11 40.52 34.32 -39.59
N LEU A 12 40.96 33.22 -40.20
CA LEU A 12 41.04 31.89 -39.60
C LEU A 12 42.16 31.86 -38.55
N VAL A 13 41.80 31.73 -37.27
CA VAL A 13 42.72 31.26 -36.22
C VAL A 13 42.27 29.87 -35.76
N SER A 14 43.07 28.90 -36.18
CA SER A 14 43.19 27.51 -35.72
C SER A 14 42.70 27.24 -34.28
N GLN A 15 41.61 26.47 -34.16
CA GLN A 15 41.20 25.82 -32.91
C GLN A 15 42.01 24.53 -32.72
N ASN A 16 42.72 24.43 -31.61
CA ASN A 16 43.44 23.23 -31.18
C ASN A 16 42.54 22.48 -30.16
N PRO A 17 42.04 21.26 -30.44
CA PRO A 17 40.91 20.66 -29.71
C PRO A 17 41.31 19.90 -28.43
N LYS A 18 42.39 20.31 -27.72
CA LYS A 18 42.96 19.51 -26.61
C LYS A 18 42.91 20.15 -25.22
N SER A 19 42.46 21.40 -25.06
CA SER A 19 42.39 22.07 -23.75
C SER A 19 41.02 21.99 -23.05
N ASP A 20 39.92 21.75 -23.77
CA ASP A 20 38.57 21.72 -23.16
C ASP A 20 38.20 20.36 -22.53
N VAL A 21 39.05 19.35 -22.69
CA VAL A 21 38.79 17.99 -22.18
C VAL A 21 39.19 17.83 -20.71
N MET A 22 39.97 18.76 -20.14
CA MET A 22 40.41 18.66 -18.73
C MET A 22 39.40 19.27 -17.74
N GLY A 23 38.60 20.27 -18.12
CA GLY A 23 37.58 20.87 -17.23
C GLY A 23 36.29 20.06 -17.11
N GLY A 24 35.99 19.21 -18.09
CA GLY A 24 34.75 18.41 -18.11
C GLY A 24 34.81 17.10 -17.30
N LYS A 25 36.00 16.65 -16.91
CA LYS A 25 36.17 15.40 -16.16
C LYS A 25 36.14 15.55 -14.64
N GLU A 26 36.46 16.73 -14.09
CA GLU A 26 36.37 16.96 -12.64
C GLU A 26 34.95 17.27 -12.16
N VAL A 27 34.08 17.84 -13.00
CA VAL A 27 32.67 18.12 -12.60
C VAL A 27 31.80 16.86 -12.66
N ALA A 28 32.19 15.85 -13.45
CA ALA A 28 31.50 14.56 -13.53
C ALA A 28 31.86 13.58 -12.40
N ALA A 29 32.80 13.95 -11.51
CA ALA A 29 33.32 13.11 -10.44
C ALA A 29 32.83 13.50 -9.03
N MET A 30 31.86 14.40 -8.90
CA MET A 30 31.06 14.45 -7.66
C MET A 30 30.03 13.33 -7.73
N GLY A 31 30.48 12.13 -7.37
CA GLY A 31 29.60 10.99 -7.15
C GLY A 31 28.45 11.44 -6.26
N ASN A 32 27.23 11.41 -6.80
CA ASN A 32 26.02 11.68 -6.04
C ASN A 32 26.11 10.79 -4.79
N PRO A 33 26.22 11.35 -3.57
CA PRO A 33 26.43 10.54 -2.40
C PRO A 33 25.26 9.56 -2.34
N LYS A 34 25.55 8.25 -2.27
CA LYS A 34 24.53 7.20 -2.15
C LYS A 34 23.49 7.70 -1.14
N PRO A 35 22.20 7.79 -1.51
CA PRO A 35 21.19 8.42 -0.65
C PRO A 35 21.28 7.81 0.74
N LYS A 36 21.56 8.64 1.75
CA LYS A 36 21.76 8.19 3.14
C LYS A 36 20.42 7.66 3.63
N ARG A 37 20.22 6.35 3.47
CA ARG A 37 19.03 5.60 3.88
C ARG A 37 18.41 6.18 5.15
N ASN A 38 17.37 6.99 4.96
CA ASN A 38 16.76 7.71 6.06
C ASN A 38 15.97 6.72 6.91
N LYS A 39 16.56 6.31 8.04
CA LYS A 39 15.98 5.33 8.97
C LYS A 39 14.57 5.74 9.42
N PHE A 40 14.30 7.04 9.45
CA PHE A 40 13.00 7.60 9.80
C PHE A 40 11.92 7.28 8.77
N VAL A 41 12.22 7.38 7.47
CA VAL A 41 11.27 7.04 6.39
C VAL A 41 10.93 5.56 6.43
N ILE A 42 11.94 4.71 6.64
CA ILE A 42 11.73 3.26 6.75
C ILE A 42 10.88 2.94 7.97
N ALA A 43 11.15 3.57 9.11
CA ALA A 43 10.31 3.40 10.29
C ALA A 43 8.86 3.82 10.02
N CYS A 44 8.62 4.97 9.37
CA CYS A 44 7.28 5.42 9.01
C CYS A 44 6.58 4.44 8.04
N ALA A 45 7.29 3.92 7.04
CA ALA A 45 6.76 2.96 6.09
C ALA A 45 6.43 1.61 6.75
N VAL A 46 7.29 1.10 7.64
CA VAL A 46 7.05 -0.12 8.43
C VAL A 46 5.83 0.07 9.33
N LEU A 47 5.73 1.20 10.03
CA LEU A 47 4.60 1.50 10.90
C LEU A 47 3.29 1.61 10.09
N ALA A 48 3.31 2.27 8.93
CA ALA A 48 2.15 2.35 8.05
C ALA A 48 1.75 0.97 7.50
N SER A 49 2.74 0.15 7.13
CA SER A 49 2.52 -1.22 6.64
C SER A 49 2.04 -2.18 7.73
N THR A 50 2.27 -1.86 9.01
CA THR A 50 1.73 -2.63 10.14
C THR A 50 0.20 -2.65 10.09
N ASN A 51 -0.43 -1.59 9.58
CA ASN A 51 -1.88 -1.55 9.37
C ASN A 51 -2.36 -2.62 8.38
N SER A 52 -1.54 -3.00 7.40
CA SER A 52 -1.85 -4.04 6.42
C SER A 52 -1.81 -5.45 7.02
N VAL A 53 -1.21 -5.63 8.20
CA VAL A 53 -1.26 -6.91 8.97
C VAL A 53 -2.69 -7.24 9.36
N LEU A 54 -3.56 -6.25 9.60
CA LEU A 54 -4.96 -6.45 10.00
C LEU A 54 -5.70 -7.31 8.97
N LEU A 55 -5.59 -6.95 7.69
CA LEU A 55 -6.15 -7.72 6.57
C LEU A 55 -5.58 -9.14 6.55
N GLY A 56 -4.24 -9.24 6.61
CA GLY A 56 -3.57 -10.53 6.53
C GLY A 56 -3.98 -11.46 7.66
N TYR A 57 -3.99 -10.94 8.88
CA TYR A 57 -4.41 -11.68 10.06
C TYR A 57 -5.84 -12.16 9.95
N ASP A 58 -6.76 -11.30 9.51
CA ASP A 58 -8.16 -11.64 9.30
C ASP A 58 -8.34 -12.80 8.30
N ILE A 59 -7.67 -12.72 7.16
CA ILE A 59 -7.67 -13.79 6.14
C ILE A 59 -7.11 -15.09 6.75
N GLY A 60 -5.95 -14.99 7.41
CA GLY A 60 -5.23 -16.14 7.95
C GLY A 60 -5.97 -16.84 9.08
N VAL A 61 -6.54 -16.10 10.03
CA VAL A 61 -7.28 -16.67 11.15
C VAL A 61 -8.58 -17.31 10.68
N MET A 62 -9.29 -16.68 9.74
CA MET A 62 -10.57 -17.18 9.24
C MET A 62 -10.46 -18.51 8.51
N SER A 63 -9.34 -18.78 7.81
CA SER A 63 -9.14 -20.05 7.10
C SER A 63 -9.23 -21.28 8.03
N GLY A 64 -8.72 -21.16 9.26
CA GLY A 64 -8.75 -22.21 10.28
C GLY A 64 -9.95 -22.09 11.22
N ALA A 65 -10.26 -20.88 11.70
CA ALA A 65 -11.36 -20.64 12.63
C ALA A 65 -12.71 -21.09 12.07
N VAL A 66 -12.94 -20.95 10.76
CA VAL A 66 -14.21 -21.35 10.11
C VAL A 66 -14.51 -22.85 10.27
N LEU A 67 -13.48 -23.70 10.37
CA LEU A 67 -13.66 -25.15 10.61
C LEU A 67 -14.27 -25.43 11.99
N PHE A 68 -13.95 -24.59 12.98
CA PHE A 68 -14.48 -24.70 14.34
C PHE A 68 -15.82 -23.99 14.46
N ILE A 69 -15.97 -22.80 13.88
CA ILE A 69 -17.24 -22.04 13.86
C ILE A 69 -18.35 -22.88 13.22
N ARG A 70 -18.05 -23.57 12.10
CA ARG A 70 -19.01 -24.47 11.45
C ARG A 70 -19.48 -25.59 12.37
N LYS A 71 -18.58 -26.18 13.17
CA LYS A 71 -18.91 -27.28 14.10
C LYS A 71 -19.68 -26.79 15.33
N ASP A 72 -19.37 -25.60 15.82
CA ASP A 72 -19.92 -25.05 17.07
C ASP A 72 -21.33 -24.44 16.87
N LEU A 73 -21.54 -23.76 15.74
CA LEU A 73 -22.81 -23.09 15.40
C LEU A 73 -23.66 -23.88 14.38
N ASP A 74 -23.24 -25.10 14.02
CA ASP A 74 -23.88 -25.98 13.02
C ASP A 74 -24.24 -25.24 11.71
N LEU A 75 -23.26 -24.50 11.17
CA LEU A 75 -23.48 -23.63 10.01
C LEU A 75 -23.57 -24.42 8.71
N ASN A 76 -24.47 -23.98 7.84
CA ASN A 76 -24.56 -24.48 6.48
C ASN A 76 -23.43 -23.94 5.59
N ASP A 77 -23.09 -24.63 4.50
CA ASP A 77 -22.03 -24.23 3.58
C ASP A 77 -22.26 -22.83 2.99
N THR A 78 -23.52 -22.50 2.68
CA THR A 78 -23.90 -21.16 2.20
C THR A 78 -23.62 -20.07 3.24
N GLN A 79 -23.86 -20.33 4.53
CA GLN A 79 -23.60 -19.36 5.59
C GLN A 79 -22.09 -19.12 5.76
N VAL A 80 -21.29 -20.18 5.67
CA VAL A 80 -19.82 -20.07 5.69
C VAL A 80 -19.32 -19.24 4.50
N GLN A 81 -19.87 -19.46 3.30
CA GLN A 81 -19.51 -18.71 2.11
C GLN A 81 -19.89 -17.23 2.22
N ILE A 82 -21.08 -16.92 2.75
CA ILE A 82 -21.52 -15.54 3.00
C ILE A 82 -20.61 -14.87 4.04
N LEU A 83 -20.25 -15.59 5.10
CA LEU A 83 -19.36 -15.09 6.15
C LEU A 83 -17.99 -14.69 5.60
N ILE A 84 -17.37 -15.55 4.78
CA ILE A 84 -16.06 -15.28 4.17
C ILE A 84 -16.19 -14.19 3.11
N GLY A 85 -17.19 -14.28 2.21
CA GLY A 85 -17.36 -13.40 1.06
C GLY A 85 -17.84 -11.99 1.40
N SER A 86 -18.60 -11.83 2.49
CA SER A 86 -19.13 -10.52 2.91
C SER A 86 -18.04 -9.48 3.17
N LEU A 87 -16.85 -9.91 3.59
CA LEU A 87 -15.71 -9.03 3.84
C LEU A 87 -15.35 -8.22 2.58
N ASN A 88 -15.30 -8.87 1.40
CA ASN A 88 -14.90 -8.19 0.16
C ASN A 88 -15.88 -7.08 -0.24
N LEU A 89 -17.19 -7.33 -0.07
CA LEU A 89 -18.24 -6.34 -0.38
C LEU A 89 -18.13 -5.10 0.53
N ILE A 90 -17.78 -5.30 1.79
CA ILE A 90 -17.76 -4.23 2.78
C ILE A 90 -16.42 -3.50 2.78
N CYS A 91 -15.35 -4.23 2.47
CA CYS A 91 -14.04 -3.66 2.19
C CYS A 91 -14.12 -2.66 1.02
N LEU A 92 -14.92 -2.95 -0.02
CA LEU A 92 -15.21 -2.03 -1.11
C LEU A 92 -15.88 -0.73 -0.62
N LEU A 93 -16.91 -0.84 0.23
CA LEU A 93 -17.57 0.33 0.82
C LEU A 93 -16.62 1.11 1.73
N GLY A 94 -15.85 0.41 2.55
CA GLY A 94 -14.83 1.00 3.42
C GLY A 94 -13.77 1.76 2.62
N ALA A 95 -13.25 1.17 1.54
CA ALA A 95 -12.27 1.79 0.66
C ALA A 95 -12.80 3.07 -0.01
N ALA A 96 -14.06 3.07 -0.45
CA ALA A 96 -14.69 4.25 -1.04
C ALA A 96 -14.81 5.42 -0.04
N LEU A 97 -15.18 5.12 1.21
CA LEU A 97 -15.30 6.12 2.28
C LEU A 97 -13.93 6.56 2.83
N ALA A 98 -12.94 5.68 2.80
CA ALA A 98 -11.60 5.93 3.30
C ALA A 98 -10.88 7.05 2.55
N GLY A 99 -11.07 7.15 1.22
CA GLY A 99 -10.47 8.22 0.42
C GLY A 99 -10.88 9.61 0.92
N LYS A 100 -12.20 9.87 0.98
CA LYS A 100 -12.76 11.13 1.48
C LYS A 100 -12.35 11.42 2.93
N THR A 101 -12.43 10.41 3.79
CA THR A 101 -12.08 10.57 5.21
C THR A 101 -10.60 10.90 5.40
N SER A 102 -9.71 10.27 4.62
CA SER A 102 -8.26 10.51 4.65
C SER A 102 -7.86 11.91 4.20
N ASP A 103 -8.61 12.50 3.28
CA ASP A 103 -8.41 13.89 2.85
C ASP A 103 -8.94 14.90 3.88
N LEU A 104 -10.06 14.59 4.54
CA LEU A 104 -10.65 15.47 5.56
C LEU A 104 -9.86 15.49 6.87
N VAL A 105 -9.64 14.31 7.47
CA VAL A 105 -9.12 14.12 8.83
C VAL A 105 -7.59 13.98 8.86
N GLY A 106 -7.00 13.55 7.75
CA GLY A 106 -5.56 13.27 7.63
C GLY A 106 -5.26 11.78 7.62
N ARG A 107 -4.11 11.41 7.07
CA ARG A 107 -3.73 10.01 6.85
C ARG A 107 -3.48 9.31 8.18
N ARG A 108 -2.81 9.99 9.14
CA ARG A 108 -2.47 9.38 10.44
C ARG A 108 -3.72 8.99 11.23
N TRP A 109 -4.67 9.91 11.36
CA TRP A 109 -5.89 9.70 12.14
C TRP A 109 -6.82 8.71 11.46
N THR A 110 -6.80 8.65 10.13
CA THR A 110 -7.59 7.68 9.39
C THR A 110 -7.01 6.25 9.55
N MET A 111 -5.69 6.07 9.71
CA MET A 111 -5.11 4.79 10.14
C MET A 111 -5.54 4.40 11.56
N ALA A 112 -5.54 5.34 12.50
CA ALA A 112 -6.03 5.09 13.85
C ALA A 112 -7.53 4.71 13.87
N LEU A 113 -8.35 5.39 13.06
CA LEU A 113 -9.76 5.08 12.90
C LEU A 113 -9.97 3.68 12.32
N ALA A 114 -9.18 3.31 11.30
CA ALA A 114 -9.20 1.97 10.72
C ALA A 114 -8.91 0.88 11.77
N ALA A 115 -7.85 1.10 12.57
CA ALA A 115 -7.47 0.20 13.65
C ALA A 115 -8.56 0.11 14.74
N LEU A 116 -9.19 1.23 15.10
CA LEU A 116 -10.28 1.26 16.09
C LEU A 116 -11.52 0.51 15.59
N ILE A 117 -11.93 0.73 14.34
CA ILE A 117 -13.06 0.02 13.73
C ILE A 117 -12.78 -1.48 13.70
N PHE A 118 -11.57 -1.88 13.29
CA PHE A 118 -11.17 -3.29 13.29
C PHE A 118 -11.14 -3.88 14.71
N PHE A 119 -10.62 -3.14 15.69
CA PHE A 119 -10.60 -3.55 17.09
C PHE A 119 -12.02 -3.85 17.61
N ILE A 120 -12.97 -2.95 17.36
CA ILE A 120 -14.38 -3.14 17.75
C ILE A 120 -14.96 -4.38 17.05
N GLY A 121 -14.72 -4.52 15.74
CA GLY A 121 -15.15 -5.70 14.97
C GLY A 121 -14.59 -7.00 15.54
N ALA A 122 -13.29 -7.05 15.84
CA ALA A 122 -12.62 -8.22 16.41
C ALA A 122 -13.15 -8.59 17.81
N VAL A 123 -13.43 -7.60 18.67
CA VAL A 123 -14.05 -7.83 19.99
C VAL A 123 -15.45 -8.42 19.82
N VAL A 124 -16.27 -7.83 18.94
CA VAL A 124 -17.64 -8.32 18.69
C VAL A 124 -17.63 -9.75 18.14
N MET A 125 -16.71 -10.06 17.22
CA MET A 125 -16.57 -11.42 16.69
C MET A 125 -16.09 -12.40 17.76
N SER A 126 -15.10 -12.05 18.59
CA SER A 126 -14.56 -12.92 19.62
C SER A 126 -15.59 -13.28 20.71
N LEU A 127 -16.50 -12.34 21.03
CA LEU A 127 -17.55 -12.54 22.02
C LEU A 127 -18.87 -13.02 21.43
N ALA A 128 -18.96 -13.24 20.11
CA ALA A 128 -20.22 -13.52 19.43
C ALA A 128 -20.91 -14.80 19.97
N PRO A 129 -22.17 -14.70 20.44
CA PRO A 129 -22.95 -15.87 20.87
C PRO A 129 -23.73 -16.54 19.73
N SER A 130 -23.85 -15.88 18.56
CA SER A 130 -24.60 -16.41 17.41
C SER A 130 -24.00 -15.96 16.08
N TYR A 131 -24.42 -16.62 14.99
CA TYR A 131 -24.03 -16.26 13.62
C TYR A 131 -24.33 -14.79 13.29
N ALA A 132 -25.45 -14.25 13.76
CA ALA A 132 -25.83 -12.85 13.50
C ALA A 132 -24.83 -11.86 14.14
N TRP A 133 -24.43 -12.11 15.39
CA TRP A 133 -23.40 -11.30 16.06
C TRP A 133 -22.04 -11.42 15.38
N LEU A 134 -21.70 -12.62 14.93
CA LEU A 134 -20.47 -12.87 14.19
C LEU A 134 -20.46 -12.13 12.85
N MET A 135 -21.59 -12.09 12.14
CA MET A 135 -21.78 -11.29 10.94
C MET A 135 -21.65 -9.79 11.23
N VAL A 136 -22.31 -9.26 12.27
CA VAL A 136 -22.18 -7.84 12.64
C VAL A 136 -20.72 -7.47 12.90
N GLY A 137 -19.99 -8.28 13.67
CA GLY A 137 -18.56 -8.10 13.89
C GLY A 137 -17.76 -8.13 12.58
N ARG A 138 -18.11 -9.04 11.66
CA ARG A 138 -17.51 -9.13 10.33
C ARG A 138 -17.74 -7.88 9.50
N LEU A 139 -18.94 -7.31 9.53
CA LEU A 139 -19.25 -6.08 8.80
C LEU A 139 -18.41 -4.92 9.32
N ILE A 140 -18.32 -4.78 10.65
CA ILE A 140 -17.54 -3.72 11.29
C ILE A 140 -16.04 -3.91 10.98
N ALA A 141 -15.50 -5.11 11.18
CA ALA A 141 -14.10 -5.40 10.88
C ALA A 141 -13.77 -5.16 9.40
N GLY A 142 -14.65 -5.57 8.48
CA GLY A 142 -14.49 -5.37 7.05
C GLY A 142 -14.38 -3.89 6.64
N MET A 143 -15.12 -3.00 7.30
CA MET A 143 -14.96 -1.55 7.08
C MET A 143 -13.57 -1.08 7.51
N GLY A 144 -13.09 -1.50 8.68
CA GLY A 144 -11.76 -1.15 9.18
C GLY A 144 -10.64 -1.64 8.26
N VAL A 145 -10.77 -2.87 7.76
CA VAL A 145 -9.86 -3.45 6.76
C VAL A 145 -9.85 -2.64 5.46
N GLY A 146 -11.01 -2.23 4.95
CA GLY A 146 -11.11 -1.41 3.74
C GLY A 146 -10.42 -0.06 3.87
N TYR A 147 -10.53 0.58 5.05
CA TYR A 147 -9.78 1.80 5.35
C TYR A 147 -8.28 1.54 5.36
N ALA A 148 -7.84 0.47 6.02
CA ALA A 148 -6.43 0.14 6.14
C ALA A 148 -5.76 -0.13 4.78
N LEU A 149 -6.46 -0.82 3.87
CA LEU A 149 -5.98 -1.18 2.54
C LEU A 149 -5.65 0.05 1.69
N VAL A 150 -6.50 1.08 1.73
CA VAL A 150 -6.32 2.29 0.91
C VAL A 150 -5.24 3.20 1.48
N ILE A 151 -5.20 3.37 2.80
CA ILE A 151 -4.38 4.43 3.42
C ILE A 151 -2.92 4.03 3.55
N ALA A 152 -2.61 2.76 3.86
CA ALA A 152 -1.24 2.29 4.04
C ALA A 152 -0.33 2.56 2.81
N PRO A 153 -0.70 2.17 1.58
CA PRO A 153 0.12 2.47 0.40
C PRO A 153 0.15 3.98 0.06
N VAL A 154 -0.98 4.69 0.22
CA VAL A 154 -1.05 6.14 -0.03
C VAL A 154 -0.09 6.89 0.90
N TYR A 155 -0.17 6.66 2.20
CA TYR A 155 0.73 7.28 3.18
C TYR A 155 2.20 6.95 2.88
N THR A 156 2.49 5.68 2.59
CA THR A 156 3.86 5.25 2.28
C THR A 156 4.42 5.96 1.05
N THR A 157 3.62 6.12 -0.01
CA THR A 157 4.06 6.84 -1.23
C THR A 157 4.23 8.35 -1.03
N GLU A 158 3.42 8.95 -0.16
CA GLU A 158 3.47 10.39 0.15
C GLU A 158 4.69 10.75 1.01
N VAL A 159 5.10 9.85 1.92
CA VAL A 159 6.28 10.04 2.77
C VAL A 159 7.57 9.63 2.06
N ALA A 160 7.54 8.58 1.23
CA ALA A 160 8.75 8.02 0.62
C ALA A 160 9.41 8.96 -0.42
N PRO A 161 10.75 9.13 -0.38
CA PRO A 161 11.49 9.84 -1.42
C PRO A 161 11.52 9.05 -2.72
N ALA A 162 11.66 9.76 -3.85
CA ALA A 162 11.56 9.16 -5.18
C ALA A 162 12.51 7.97 -5.37
N SER A 163 13.71 8.04 -4.80
CA SER A 163 14.73 6.98 -4.86
C SER A 163 14.34 5.66 -4.18
N THR A 164 13.50 5.69 -3.13
CA THR A 164 13.13 4.49 -2.36
C THR A 164 11.64 4.18 -2.40
N ARG A 165 10.83 5.04 -3.04
CA ARG A 165 9.36 4.93 -3.09
C ARG A 165 8.90 3.55 -3.50
N GLY A 166 9.36 3.01 -4.62
CA GLY A 166 8.84 1.74 -5.07
C GLY A 166 9.29 0.52 -4.24
N THR A 167 10.39 0.59 -3.49
CA THR A 167 10.71 -0.46 -2.49
C THR A 167 9.80 -0.36 -1.27
N LEU A 168 9.53 0.86 -0.79
CA LEU A 168 8.67 1.09 0.36
C LEU A 168 7.20 0.77 0.05
N THR A 169 6.75 1.00 -1.18
CA THR A 169 5.39 0.63 -1.63
C THR A 169 5.15 -0.89 -1.61
N CYS A 170 6.19 -1.72 -1.62
CA CYS A 170 6.04 -3.18 -1.47
C CYS A 170 5.82 -3.63 -0.02
N PHE A 171 6.10 -2.78 0.98
CA PHE A 171 6.04 -3.18 2.39
C PHE A 171 4.62 -3.57 2.84
N PRO A 172 3.54 -2.84 2.48
CA PRO A 172 2.17 -3.26 2.79
C PRO A 172 1.89 -4.71 2.40
N GLU A 173 2.29 -5.14 1.20
CA GLU A 173 2.09 -6.51 0.70
C GLU A 173 2.85 -7.56 1.52
N ILE A 174 4.10 -7.27 1.90
CA ILE A 174 4.89 -8.15 2.78
C ILE A 174 4.20 -8.30 4.14
N PHE A 175 3.67 -7.21 4.69
CA PHE A 175 2.98 -7.22 5.98
C PHE A 175 1.61 -7.91 5.92
N ILE A 176 0.88 -7.85 4.79
CA ILE A 176 -0.32 -8.68 4.58
C ILE A 176 0.05 -10.16 4.69
N ASN A 177 1.12 -10.59 4.05
CA ASN A 177 1.52 -12.00 4.09
C ASN A 177 2.06 -12.42 5.46
N ALA A 178 2.80 -11.55 6.14
CA ALA A 178 3.17 -11.77 7.54
C ALA A 178 1.93 -11.91 8.45
N GLY A 179 0.89 -11.10 8.23
CA GLY A 179 -0.39 -11.23 8.91
C GLY A 179 -1.06 -12.58 8.67
N ILE A 180 -1.10 -13.05 7.41
CA ILE A 180 -1.65 -14.37 7.07
C ILE A 180 -0.90 -15.47 7.82
N LEU A 181 0.43 -15.40 7.84
CA LEU A 181 1.28 -16.34 8.57
C LEU A 181 0.96 -16.32 10.07
N PHE A 182 0.83 -15.14 10.69
CA PHE A 182 0.43 -15.04 12.10
C PHE A 182 -0.95 -15.64 12.37
N GLY A 183 -1.91 -15.46 11.45
CA GLY A 183 -3.22 -16.11 11.52
C GLY A 183 -3.12 -17.63 11.48
N TYR A 184 -2.29 -18.20 10.60
CA TYR A 184 -2.07 -19.64 10.52
C TYR A 184 -1.37 -20.20 11.76
N VAL A 185 -0.37 -19.48 12.29
CA VAL A 185 0.31 -19.84 13.55
C VAL A 185 -0.69 -19.81 14.71
N ALA A 186 -1.54 -18.78 14.79
CA ALA A 186 -2.59 -18.71 15.81
C ALA A 186 -3.57 -19.90 15.70
N ASN A 187 -3.99 -20.25 14.48
CA ASN A 187 -4.86 -21.41 14.26
C ASN A 187 -4.22 -22.71 14.74
N TYR A 188 -2.92 -22.92 14.46
CA TYR A 188 -2.21 -24.11 14.90
C TYR A 188 -1.97 -24.12 16.42
N ALA A 189 -1.64 -22.97 17.03
CA ALA A 189 -1.37 -22.86 18.45
C ALA A 189 -2.61 -23.09 19.33
N PHE A 190 -3.76 -22.56 18.91
CA PHE A 190 -5.01 -22.60 19.71
C PHE A 190 -5.96 -23.74 19.32
N GLN A 191 -5.56 -24.64 18.41
CA GLN A 191 -6.41 -25.77 18.00
C GLN A 191 -6.71 -26.76 19.13
N GLY A 192 -5.84 -26.85 20.15
CA GLY A 192 -5.96 -27.80 21.26
C GLY A 192 -6.98 -27.41 22.33
N LEU A 193 -7.56 -26.21 22.23
CA LEU A 193 -8.61 -25.75 23.13
C LEU A 193 -9.98 -26.39 22.78
N PRO A 194 -10.97 -26.33 23.69
CA PRO A 194 -12.34 -26.74 23.40
C PRO A 194 -12.90 -25.96 22.22
N THR A 195 -13.65 -26.62 21.31
CA THR A 195 -14.18 -26.03 20.06
C THR A 195 -14.83 -24.67 20.26
N HIS A 196 -15.64 -24.49 21.31
CA HIS A 196 -16.34 -23.25 21.64
C HIS A 196 -15.40 -22.09 22.05
N LEU A 197 -14.21 -22.40 22.56
CA LEU A 197 -13.21 -21.42 22.99
C LEU A 197 -12.13 -21.17 21.94
N SER A 198 -11.77 -22.19 21.15
CA SER A 198 -10.68 -22.13 20.17
C SER A 198 -10.89 -21.00 19.16
N TRP A 199 -12.05 -20.95 18.50
CA TRP A 199 -12.30 -19.94 17.48
C TRP A 199 -12.45 -18.53 18.07
N ARG A 200 -12.99 -18.42 19.30
CA ARG A 200 -13.12 -17.14 20.02
C ARG A 200 -11.76 -16.55 20.37
N VAL A 201 -10.84 -17.38 20.87
CA VAL A 201 -9.46 -16.98 21.20
C VAL A 201 -8.67 -16.69 19.93
N MET A 202 -8.84 -17.50 18.87
CA MET A 202 -8.25 -17.24 17.56
C MET A 202 -8.66 -15.85 17.05
N LEU A 203 -9.96 -15.52 17.01
CA LEU A 203 -10.41 -14.19 16.58
C LEU A 203 -10.00 -13.07 17.57
N GLY A 204 -10.00 -13.38 18.88
CA GLY A 204 -9.61 -12.43 19.94
C GLY A 204 -8.14 -12.03 19.91
N MET A 205 -7.25 -12.91 19.46
CA MET A 205 -5.84 -12.56 19.22
C MET A 205 -5.68 -11.48 18.13
N GLY A 206 -6.68 -11.30 17.27
CA GLY A 206 -6.76 -10.20 16.29
C GLY A 206 -6.95 -8.81 16.90
N ILE A 207 -7.26 -8.72 18.20
CA ILE A 207 -7.37 -7.46 18.94
C ILE A 207 -5.98 -6.86 19.23
N ILE A 208 -4.94 -7.69 19.24
CA ILE A 208 -3.58 -7.29 19.62
C ILE A 208 -2.95 -6.35 18.58
N PRO A 209 -2.89 -6.67 17.26
CA PRO A 209 -2.34 -5.78 16.26
C PRO A 209 -2.94 -4.36 16.23
N PRO A 210 -4.29 -4.16 16.19
CA PRO A 210 -4.87 -2.82 16.13
C PRO A 210 -4.59 -2.00 17.39
N PHE A 211 -4.46 -2.63 18.56
CA PHE A 211 -4.06 -1.93 19.79
C PHE A 211 -2.66 -1.32 19.66
N PHE A 212 -1.69 -2.12 19.19
CA PHE A 212 -0.33 -1.62 18.95
C PHE A 212 -0.28 -0.55 17.86
N ILE A 213 -1.05 -0.71 16.78
CA ILE A 213 -1.15 0.30 15.71
C ILE A 213 -1.69 1.61 16.28
N GLY A 214 -2.74 1.58 17.11
CA GLY A 214 -3.29 2.77 17.76
C GLY A 214 -2.24 3.55 18.56
N VAL A 215 -1.35 2.85 19.27
CA VAL A 215 -0.23 3.47 20.00
C VAL A 215 0.83 4.01 19.04
N PHE A 216 1.23 3.25 18.03
CA PHE A 216 2.30 3.66 17.11
C PHE A 216 1.92 4.85 16.22
N VAL A 217 0.65 4.97 15.86
CA VAL A 217 0.15 6.10 15.06
C VAL A 217 0.35 7.44 15.78
N LEU A 218 0.39 7.46 17.13
CA LEU A 218 0.63 8.69 17.90
C LEU A 218 2.04 9.26 17.69
N PHE A 219 3.02 8.42 17.34
CA PHE A 219 4.41 8.83 17.09
C PHE A 219 4.68 9.15 15.62
N MET A 220 3.70 8.93 14.74
CA MET A 220 3.86 9.03 13.30
C MET A 220 3.58 10.48 12.82
N PRO A 221 4.42 11.04 11.93
CA PRO A 221 4.13 12.33 11.32
C PRO A 221 2.95 12.23 10.35
N GLU A 222 2.24 13.34 10.20
CA GLU A 222 1.21 13.47 9.16
C GLU A 222 1.85 13.52 7.76
N SER A 223 1.08 13.16 6.74
CA SER A 223 1.55 13.22 5.36
C SER A 223 1.95 14.65 4.96
N PRO A 224 3.15 14.86 4.37
CA PRO A 224 3.56 16.17 3.86
C PRO A 224 2.58 16.75 2.84
N ARG A 225 2.02 15.90 1.97
CA ARG A 225 1.06 16.32 0.96
C ARG A 225 -0.23 16.85 1.60
N TRP A 226 -0.74 16.14 2.61
CA TRP A 226 -1.94 16.58 3.33
C TRP A 226 -1.71 17.89 4.11
N LEU A 227 -0.52 18.06 4.70
CA LEU A 227 -0.16 19.31 5.39
C LEU A 227 -0.17 20.51 4.44
N VAL A 228 0.35 20.37 3.21
CA VAL A 228 0.26 21.42 2.19
C VAL A 228 -1.19 21.67 1.76
N MET A 229 -2.00 20.62 1.60
CA MET A 229 -3.44 20.77 1.28
C MET A 229 -4.21 21.56 2.36
N LYS A 230 -3.82 21.44 3.63
CA LYS A 230 -4.37 22.19 4.79
C LYS A 230 -3.73 23.57 4.97
N ASN A 231 -2.93 24.06 4.03
CA ASN A 231 -2.16 25.31 4.10
C ASN A 231 -1.16 25.39 5.29
N ARG A 232 -0.71 24.24 5.80
CA ARG A 232 0.31 24.14 6.88
C ARG A 232 1.69 23.84 6.31
N GLU A 233 2.22 24.78 5.55
CA GLU A 233 3.46 24.59 4.78
C GLU A 233 4.70 24.43 5.65
N GLU A 234 4.80 25.17 6.76
CA GLU A 234 5.94 25.07 7.68
C GLU A 234 6.06 23.67 8.31
N ASP A 235 4.93 23.09 8.68
CA ASP A 235 4.90 21.73 9.24
C ASP A 235 5.18 20.68 8.15
N ALA A 236 4.71 20.91 6.93
CA ALA A 236 5.06 20.07 5.78
C ALA A 236 6.58 20.09 5.54
N MET A 237 7.21 21.26 5.60
CA MET A 237 8.66 21.42 5.44
C MET A 237 9.43 20.70 6.55
N LYS A 238 8.99 20.79 7.82
CA LYS A 238 9.60 20.04 8.93
C LYS A 238 9.56 18.52 8.71
N VAL A 239 8.45 17.99 8.20
CA VAL A 239 8.35 16.55 7.87
C VAL A 239 9.23 16.21 6.67
N LEU A 240 9.22 17.03 5.61
CA LEU A 240 10.04 16.82 4.42
C LEU A 240 11.54 16.81 4.74
N LEU A 241 12.02 17.78 5.53
CA LEU A 241 13.40 17.83 6.03
C LEU A 241 13.81 16.56 6.79
N ARG A 242 12.88 15.94 7.52
CA ARG A 242 13.13 14.67 8.24
C ARG A 242 13.03 13.44 7.36
N THR A 243 12.42 13.54 6.18
CA THR A 243 12.17 12.40 5.27
C THR A 243 13.00 12.42 4.00
N SER A 244 13.59 13.57 3.64
CA SER A 244 14.50 13.73 2.52
C SER A 244 15.95 13.60 2.96
N ASP A 245 16.84 13.34 2.00
CA ASP A 245 18.27 13.15 2.27
C ASP A 245 19.02 14.49 2.31
N SER A 246 18.43 15.55 1.73
CA SER A 246 18.96 16.92 1.75
C SER A 246 17.86 17.97 1.86
N GLU A 247 18.22 19.17 2.35
CA GLU A 247 17.32 20.33 2.43
C GLU A 247 16.91 20.84 1.03
N ALA A 248 17.81 20.75 0.05
CA ALA A 248 17.51 21.07 -1.34
C ALA A 248 16.44 20.13 -1.93
N GLU A 249 16.54 18.83 -1.66
CA GLU A 249 15.52 17.86 -2.05
C GLU A 249 14.19 18.11 -1.34
N ALA A 250 14.21 18.40 -0.04
CA ALA A 250 12.99 18.71 0.72
C ALA A 250 12.24 19.93 0.13
N THR A 251 13.00 20.99 -0.22
CA THR A 251 12.44 22.20 -0.84
C THR A 251 11.88 21.92 -2.23
N GLN A 252 12.60 21.14 -3.05
CA GLN A 252 12.15 20.73 -4.38
C GLN A 252 10.85 19.90 -4.29
N ARG A 253 10.77 18.96 -3.35
CA ARG A 253 9.57 18.14 -3.14
C ARG A 253 8.40 18.98 -2.66
N LEU A 254 8.64 19.95 -1.78
CA LEU A 254 7.61 20.90 -1.35
C LEU A 254 7.07 21.69 -2.55
N ALA A 255 7.95 22.21 -3.41
CA ALA A 255 7.55 22.93 -4.62
C ALA A 255 6.73 22.05 -5.57
N GLN A 256 7.16 20.81 -5.84
CA GLN A 256 6.42 19.85 -6.66
C GLN A 256 5.02 19.53 -6.11
N ILE A 257 4.88 19.41 -4.79
CA ILE A 257 3.58 19.18 -4.14
C ILE A 257 2.68 20.41 -4.32
N LYS A 258 3.23 21.63 -4.13
CA LYS A 258 2.49 22.88 -4.33
C LYS A 258 2.03 23.05 -5.77
N ASP A 259 2.92 22.86 -6.73
CA ASP A 259 2.63 22.97 -8.16
C ASP A 259 1.54 21.98 -8.56
N GLY A 260 1.60 20.74 -8.06
CA GLY A 260 0.58 19.72 -8.31
C GLY A 260 -0.80 20.08 -7.75
N ILE A 261 -0.85 20.64 -6.53
CA ILE A 261 -2.10 21.10 -5.91
C ILE A 261 -2.63 22.33 -6.66
N GLU A 262 -1.79 23.30 -7.01
CA GLU A 262 -2.21 24.51 -7.71
C GLU A 262 -2.69 24.21 -9.14
N TYR A 263 -2.02 23.30 -9.85
CA TYR A 263 -2.47 22.79 -11.14
C TYR A 263 -3.86 22.13 -11.01
N ALA A 264 -4.09 21.32 -9.98
CA ALA A 264 -5.41 20.74 -9.72
C ALA A 264 -6.46 21.84 -9.46
N ARG A 265 -6.16 22.85 -8.62
CA ARG A 265 -7.07 23.98 -8.36
C ARG A 265 -7.42 24.76 -9.63
N LYS A 266 -6.46 24.96 -10.53
CA LYS A 266 -6.65 25.74 -11.78
C LYS A 266 -7.48 25.00 -12.83
N ASN A 267 -7.29 23.70 -12.99
CA ASN A 267 -8.04 22.92 -13.98
C ASN A 267 -9.50 22.72 -13.57
N LEU A 268 -9.79 22.54 -12.28
CA LEU A 268 -11.16 22.39 -11.78
C LEU A 268 -11.97 23.71 -11.82
N LYS A 269 -11.30 24.87 -11.67
CA LYS A 269 -11.94 26.18 -11.88
C LYS A 269 -12.35 26.44 -13.34
N LYS A 270 -11.70 25.80 -14.32
CA LYS A 270 -12.08 25.93 -15.74
C LYS A 270 -13.37 25.18 -16.08
N ASP A 271 -13.77 24.20 -15.28
CA ASP A 271 -14.97 23.38 -15.50
C ASP A 271 -16.25 23.91 -14.80
N GLY A 272 -16.22 25.16 -14.30
CA GLY A 272 -17.41 25.89 -13.84
C GLY A 272 -17.74 25.78 -12.34
N GLY A 273 -16.92 25.09 -11.54
CA GLY A 273 -17.11 24.99 -10.08
C GLY A 273 -16.64 26.24 -9.31
N GLN A 274 -17.50 26.82 -8.47
CA GLN A 274 -17.11 27.86 -7.50
C GLN A 274 -16.15 27.29 -6.44
N ASN A 275 -15.17 28.11 -6.02
CA ASN A 275 -14.24 27.90 -4.88
C ASN A 275 -13.89 26.43 -4.56
N PHE A 276 -13.03 25.83 -5.36
CA PHE A 276 -12.44 24.52 -5.06
C PHE A 276 -11.63 24.56 -3.76
N ASP A 277 -12.20 23.98 -2.70
CA ASP A 277 -11.49 23.59 -1.49
C ASP A 277 -11.14 22.10 -1.63
N PRO A 278 -9.86 21.72 -1.77
CA PRO A 278 -9.45 20.31 -1.91
C PRO A 278 -9.87 19.43 -0.72
N LEU A 279 -10.40 20.03 0.35
CA LEU A 279 -10.88 19.36 1.55
C LEU A 279 -12.41 19.24 1.59
N LYS A 280 -13.15 19.98 0.76
CA LYS A 280 -14.62 19.95 0.70
C LYS A 280 -15.15 19.51 -0.66
N ASP A 281 -14.28 19.05 -1.56
CA ASP A 281 -14.74 18.50 -2.83
C ASP A 281 -15.48 17.19 -2.58
N ASP A 282 -16.75 17.16 -3.00
CA ASP A 282 -17.69 16.08 -2.72
C ASP A 282 -17.30 14.79 -3.47
N GLY A 283 -16.26 14.81 -4.30
CA GLY A 283 -15.77 13.69 -5.10
C GLY A 283 -16.74 13.21 -6.19
N GLU A 284 -17.99 13.70 -6.17
CA GLU A 284 -19.02 13.39 -7.16
C GLU A 284 -18.59 13.85 -8.57
N GLY A 285 -17.88 14.98 -8.66
CA GLY A 285 -17.26 15.45 -9.90
C GLY A 285 -16.13 14.54 -10.38
N THR A 286 -15.29 14.03 -9.47
CA THR A 286 -14.10 13.23 -9.83
C THR A 286 -14.46 11.85 -10.39
N TRP A 287 -15.46 11.17 -9.83
CA TRP A 287 -15.91 9.86 -10.33
C TRP A 287 -16.60 10.00 -11.69
N ALA A 288 -17.42 11.03 -11.86
CA ALA A 288 -18.03 11.36 -13.16
C ALA A 288 -16.96 11.74 -14.18
N GLU A 289 -15.98 12.57 -13.83
CA GLU A 289 -14.90 12.98 -14.73
C GLU A 289 -13.98 11.81 -15.12
N LEU A 290 -13.67 10.90 -14.20
CA LEU A 290 -12.90 9.69 -14.47
C LEU A 290 -13.57 8.77 -15.49
N ILE A 291 -14.91 8.69 -15.46
CA ILE A 291 -15.70 7.83 -16.35
C ILE A 291 -16.05 8.55 -17.67
N THR A 292 -16.34 9.85 -17.62
CA THR A 292 -16.91 10.61 -18.74
C THR A 292 -15.88 11.46 -19.50
N LYS A 293 -14.82 11.96 -18.85
CA LYS A 293 -13.77 12.81 -19.46
C LYS A 293 -12.37 12.19 -19.32
N THR A 294 -12.25 10.88 -19.59
CA THR A 294 -10.95 10.22 -19.45
C THR A 294 -9.99 10.63 -20.58
N THR A 295 -8.95 11.40 -20.25
CA THR A 295 -7.81 11.63 -21.17
C THR A 295 -7.21 10.27 -21.59
N PRO A 296 -6.73 10.07 -22.83
CA PRO A 296 -6.23 8.77 -23.31
C PRO A 296 -5.18 8.13 -22.38
N THR A 297 -4.35 8.95 -21.73
CA THR A 297 -3.35 8.52 -20.75
C THR A 297 -3.98 7.93 -19.48
N ILE A 298 -4.98 8.61 -18.91
CA ILE A 298 -5.68 8.13 -17.69
C ILE A 298 -6.46 6.85 -18.01
N ARG A 299 -7.07 6.77 -19.20
CA ARG A 299 -7.80 5.56 -19.63
C ARG A 299 -6.87 4.34 -19.72
N ARG A 300 -5.67 4.52 -20.30
CA ARG A 300 -4.66 3.44 -20.32
C ARG A 300 -4.24 3.03 -18.92
N MET A 301 -4.01 3.99 -18.01
CA MET A 301 -3.68 3.69 -16.61
C MET A 301 -4.81 2.95 -15.88
N LEU A 302 -6.07 3.34 -16.09
CA LEU A 302 -7.23 2.67 -15.51
C LEU A 302 -7.39 1.24 -16.04
N VAL A 303 -7.29 1.04 -17.36
CA VAL A 303 -7.39 -0.30 -17.97
C VAL A 303 -6.26 -1.22 -17.47
N VAL A 304 -5.03 -0.71 -17.39
CA VAL A 304 -3.90 -1.48 -16.86
C VAL A 304 -4.09 -1.77 -15.38
N GLY A 305 -4.47 -0.78 -14.56
CA GLY A 305 -4.69 -0.97 -13.12
C GLY A 305 -5.82 -1.96 -12.81
N LEU A 306 -6.99 -1.78 -13.46
CA LEU A 306 -8.12 -2.70 -13.31
C LEU A 306 -7.82 -4.08 -13.87
N GLY A 307 -7.12 -4.16 -15.01
CA GLY A 307 -6.71 -5.43 -15.61
C GLY A 307 -5.77 -6.20 -14.68
N ILE A 308 -4.80 -5.53 -14.08
CA ILE A 308 -3.86 -6.16 -13.13
C ILE A 308 -4.59 -6.66 -11.89
N GLN A 309 -5.47 -5.85 -11.30
CA GLN A 309 -6.26 -6.27 -10.14
C GLN A 309 -7.20 -7.44 -10.48
N PHE A 310 -7.78 -7.43 -11.68
CA PHE A 310 -8.62 -8.52 -12.17
C PHE A 310 -7.82 -9.81 -12.31
N PHE A 311 -6.66 -9.79 -12.97
CA PHE A 311 -5.82 -10.99 -13.11
C PHE A 311 -5.28 -11.49 -11.77
N GLN A 312 -4.95 -10.59 -10.85
CA GLN A 312 -4.58 -10.93 -9.48
C GLN A 312 -5.69 -11.73 -8.78
N GLN A 313 -6.94 -11.26 -8.86
CA GLN A 313 -8.07 -11.95 -8.23
C GLN A 313 -8.52 -13.21 -9.00
N ALA A 314 -8.45 -13.19 -10.33
CA ALA A 314 -8.80 -14.31 -11.20
C ALA A 314 -7.87 -15.53 -11.03
N SER A 315 -6.64 -15.32 -10.53
CA SER A 315 -5.73 -16.41 -10.14
C SER A 315 -6.33 -17.33 -9.06
N GLY A 316 -7.33 -16.85 -8.31
CA GLY A 316 -7.96 -17.61 -7.23
C GLY A 316 -7.12 -17.68 -5.95
N ILE A 317 -6.11 -16.82 -5.80
CA ILE A 317 -5.20 -16.82 -4.64
C ILE A 317 -5.95 -16.72 -3.31
N ASP A 318 -6.95 -15.85 -3.22
CA ASP A 318 -7.75 -15.69 -2.00
C ASP A 318 -8.53 -16.97 -1.69
N ALA A 319 -9.10 -17.64 -2.70
CA ALA A 319 -9.79 -18.91 -2.51
C ALA A 319 -8.84 -20.00 -2.00
N ILE A 320 -7.61 -20.08 -2.52
CA ILE A 320 -6.60 -21.01 -2.03
C ILE A 320 -6.30 -20.69 -0.56
N VAL A 321 -5.98 -19.45 -0.22
CA VAL A 321 -5.61 -19.05 1.15
C VAL A 321 -6.74 -19.32 2.15
N TYR A 322 -7.98 -18.94 1.85
CA TYR A 322 -9.14 -19.15 2.72
C TYR A 322 -9.53 -20.62 2.87
N TYR A 323 -9.51 -21.40 1.79
CA TYR A 323 -9.98 -22.79 1.79
C TYR A 323 -8.86 -23.82 1.89
N SER A 324 -7.61 -23.40 2.09
CA SER A 324 -6.45 -24.30 2.21
C SER A 324 -6.66 -25.45 3.20
N PRO A 325 -7.14 -25.21 4.44
CA PRO A 325 -7.42 -26.30 5.36
C PRO A 325 -8.47 -27.31 4.81
N VAL A 326 -9.48 -26.82 4.10
CA VAL A 326 -10.51 -27.66 3.48
C VAL A 326 -9.92 -28.48 2.33
N THR A 327 -9.07 -27.87 1.50
CA THR A 327 -8.38 -28.54 0.40
C THR A 327 -7.45 -29.64 0.90
N PHE A 328 -6.64 -29.39 1.94
CA PHE A 328 -5.79 -30.42 2.52
C PHE A 328 -6.58 -31.55 3.17
N LYS A 329 -7.73 -31.24 3.78
CA LYS A 329 -8.63 -32.27 4.31
C LYS A 329 -9.22 -33.14 3.19
N LYS A 330 -9.61 -32.52 2.06
CA LYS A 330 -10.09 -33.23 0.86
C LYS A 330 -8.99 -34.04 0.18
N ALA A 331 -7.74 -33.60 0.24
CA ALA A 331 -6.57 -34.30 -0.29
C ALA A 331 -6.19 -35.56 0.52
N GLY A 332 -6.86 -35.83 1.65
CA GLY A 332 -6.70 -37.07 2.42
C GLY A 332 -6.05 -36.89 3.80
N ILE A 333 -5.70 -35.67 4.21
CA ILE A 333 -5.17 -35.41 5.56
C ILE A 333 -6.33 -35.48 6.57
N LYS A 334 -6.41 -36.59 7.31
CA LYS A 334 -7.50 -36.86 8.26
C LYS A 334 -7.36 -36.12 9.60
N SER A 335 -6.13 -35.82 10.02
CA SER A 335 -5.86 -35.17 11.30
C SER A 335 -5.97 -33.64 11.19
N GLN A 336 -6.77 -33.03 12.06
CA GLN A 336 -6.94 -31.57 12.11
C GLN A 336 -5.60 -30.85 12.41
N ASN A 337 -4.76 -31.45 13.25
CA ASN A 337 -3.42 -30.93 13.55
C ASN A 337 -2.52 -30.94 12.33
N ALA A 338 -2.60 -32.01 11.51
CA ALA A 338 -1.83 -32.10 10.29
C ALA A 338 -2.33 -31.13 9.21
N VAL A 339 -3.66 -30.91 9.13
CA VAL A 339 -4.26 -29.91 8.21
C VAL A 339 -3.81 -28.49 8.56
N LEU A 340 -3.90 -28.10 9.83
CA LEU A 340 -3.49 -26.77 10.27
C LEU A 340 -1.97 -26.60 10.21
N GLY A 341 -1.19 -27.65 10.50
CA GLY A 341 0.26 -27.66 10.33
C GLY A 341 0.70 -27.52 8.87
N ALA A 342 0.04 -28.22 7.94
CA ALA A 342 0.29 -28.08 6.50
C ALA A 342 -0.06 -26.67 6.00
N THR A 343 -1.16 -26.10 6.51
CA THR A 343 -1.56 -24.72 6.21
C THR A 343 -0.52 -23.71 6.68
N MET A 344 0.00 -23.89 7.90
CA MET A 344 1.09 -23.09 8.44
C MET A 344 2.38 -23.21 7.59
N ALA A 345 2.75 -24.43 7.19
CA ALA A 345 3.91 -24.66 6.31
C ALA A 345 3.77 -23.93 4.96
N MET A 346 2.59 -24.00 4.34
CA MET A 346 2.29 -23.25 3.12
C MET A 346 2.38 -21.73 3.34
N GLY A 347 1.96 -21.21 4.50
CA GLY A 347 2.15 -19.81 4.87
C GLY A 347 3.63 -19.39 4.96
N PHE A 348 4.49 -20.25 5.52
CA PHE A 348 5.94 -19.99 5.57
C PHE A 348 6.56 -19.96 4.18
N VAL A 349 6.21 -20.93 3.33
CA VAL A 349 6.67 -20.99 1.94
C VAL A 349 6.25 -19.74 1.19
N LYS A 350 4.96 -19.37 1.25
CA LYS A 350 4.41 -18.15 0.63
C LYS A 350 5.14 -16.89 1.09
N THR A 351 5.32 -16.73 2.41
CA THR A 351 6.01 -15.57 2.98
C THR A 351 7.47 -15.51 2.55
N GLY A 352 8.15 -16.66 2.52
CA GLY A 352 9.54 -16.77 2.05
C GLY A 352 9.69 -16.31 0.59
N PHE A 353 8.84 -16.79 -0.31
CA PHE A 353 8.85 -16.37 -1.71
C PHE A 353 8.60 -14.87 -1.89
N ILE A 354 7.69 -14.28 -1.12
CA ILE A 354 7.38 -12.85 -1.22
C ILE A 354 8.52 -11.99 -0.69
N VAL A 355 9.16 -12.40 0.40
CA VAL A 355 10.37 -11.71 0.90
C VAL A 355 11.50 -11.81 -0.13
N LEU A 356 11.72 -12.98 -0.72
CA LEU A 356 12.70 -13.16 -1.80
C LEU A 356 12.38 -12.26 -2.99
N ALA A 357 11.13 -12.24 -3.47
CA ALA A 357 10.69 -11.36 -4.56
C ALA A 357 10.93 -9.88 -4.24
N GLY A 358 10.66 -9.45 -3.00
CA GLY A 358 10.95 -8.10 -2.53
C GLY A 358 12.44 -7.76 -2.53
N VAL A 359 13.30 -8.72 -2.17
CA VAL A 359 14.77 -8.56 -2.22
C VAL A 359 15.27 -8.50 -3.67
N PHE A 360 14.78 -9.39 -4.54
CA PHE A 360 15.13 -9.38 -5.97
C PHE A 360 14.71 -8.09 -6.66
N HIS A 361 13.50 -7.60 -6.39
CA HIS A 361 13.02 -6.33 -6.92
C HIS A 361 13.92 -5.16 -6.49
N ARG A 362 14.43 -5.18 -5.26
CA ARG A 362 15.40 -4.18 -4.78
C ARG A 362 16.73 -4.27 -5.52
N GLN A 363 17.20 -5.48 -5.85
CA GLN A 363 18.47 -5.70 -6.52
C GLN A 363 18.39 -5.33 -8.01
N SER A 364 17.35 -5.76 -8.70
CA SER A 364 17.08 -5.39 -10.11
C SER A 364 16.97 -3.87 -10.28
N ARG A 365 16.39 -3.16 -9.32
CA ARG A 365 16.32 -1.69 -9.35
C ARG A 365 17.64 -0.99 -9.05
N ALA A 366 18.50 -1.59 -8.23
CA ALA A 366 19.86 -1.08 -8.02
C ALA A 366 20.70 -1.16 -9.31
N GLU A 367 20.42 -2.15 -10.17
CA GLU A 367 21.04 -2.33 -11.47
C GLU A 367 20.41 -1.41 -12.55
N THR A 368 19.09 -1.19 -12.52
CA THR A 368 18.38 -0.28 -13.45
C THR A 368 18.39 1.19 -13.05
N ALA A 369 18.84 1.57 -11.85
CA ALA A 369 19.02 2.98 -11.47
C ALA A 369 20.06 3.74 -12.34
N VAL A 370 20.80 3.04 -13.20
CA VAL A 370 21.65 3.61 -14.27
C VAL A 370 20.81 4.01 -15.51
N ALA A 371 19.57 3.54 -15.64
CA ALA A 371 18.64 3.84 -16.73
C ALA A 371 17.41 4.63 -16.21
N HIS A 372 17.46 5.95 -16.35
CA HIS A 372 16.32 6.84 -16.14
C HIS A 372 15.15 6.46 -17.08
N GLN A 373 14.11 5.79 -16.56
CA GLN A 373 12.69 5.95 -16.97
C GLN A 373 11.72 4.96 -16.27
N HIS A 374 12.17 3.98 -15.48
CA HIS A 374 11.39 2.76 -15.20
C HIS A 374 10.56 2.69 -13.89
N ASP A 375 10.27 3.83 -13.27
CA ASP A 375 9.69 3.84 -11.91
C ASP A 375 8.23 3.29 -11.82
N ARG A 376 7.52 3.23 -12.96
CA ARG A 376 6.10 2.81 -13.04
C ARG A 376 5.88 1.34 -13.38
N VAL A 377 6.84 0.69 -14.05
CA VAL A 377 6.71 -0.73 -14.45
C VAL A 377 7.09 -1.66 -13.30
N ASP A 378 8.01 -1.23 -12.43
CA ASP A 378 8.56 -2.09 -11.38
C ASP A 378 7.66 -2.20 -10.14
N THR A 379 6.84 -1.17 -9.86
CA THR A 379 5.78 -1.26 -8.83
C THR A 379 4.74 -2.33 -9.22
N LEU A 380 4.46 -2.48 -10.52
CA LEU A 380 3.63 -3.56 -11.02
C LEU A 380 4.33 -4.92 -10.87
N ALA A 381 5.65 -5.00 -11.09
CA ALA A 381 6.40 -6.24 -10.88
C ALA A 381 6.33 -6.76 -9.43
N CYS A 382 6.27 -5.87 -8.44
CA CYS A 382 6.09 -6.25 -7.03
C CYS A 382 4.69 -6.85 -6.76
N VAL A 383 3.65 -6.25 -7.36
CA VAL A 383 2.27 -6.78 -7.34
C VAL A 383 2.17 -8.09 -8.15
N PHE A 384 2.90 -8.21 -9.26
CA PHE A 384 2.98 -9.43 -10.08
C PHE A 384 3.75 -10.56 -9.39
N GLY A 385 4.76 -10.27 -8.57
CA GLY A 385 5.49 -11.28 -7.79
C GLY A 385 4.60 -12.01 -6.78
N SER A 386 3.58 -11.33 -6.25
CA SER A 386 2.52 -11.93 -5.42
C SER A 386 1.50 -12.77 -6.21
N VAL A 387 1.40 -12.58 -7.53
CA VAL A 387 0.40 -13.24 -8.41
C VAL A 387 0.99 -14.45 -9.14
N PHE A 388 2.25 -14.40 -9.56
CA PHE A 388 2.86 -15.40 -10.44
C PHE A 388 3.68 -16.50 -9.76
N ASN A 389 3.85 -16.47 -8.43
CA ASN A 389 4.74 -17.42 -7.75
C ASN A 389 4.00 -18.42 -6.84
N SER A 390 2.85 -18.92 -7.33
CA SER A 390 2.21 -20.15 -6.85
C SER A 390 2.38 -21.26 -7.87
#